data_AF-A0A0A6URH8-F1
#
_entry.id   AF-A0A0A6URH8-F1
#
_cell.length_a   1.000
_cell.length_b   1.000
_cell.length_c   1.000
_cell.angle_alpha   90.00
_cell.angle_beta   90.00
_cell.angle_gamma   90.00
#
_symmetry.space_group_name_H-M   'P 1'
#
loop_
_entity.id
_entity.type
_entity.pdbx_description
1 polymer ?
#
loop_
_entity_poly.entity_id
_entity_poly.type
_entity_poly.pdbx_seq_one_letter_code
_entity_poly.pdbx_strand_id
1 'polypeptide(L)'
;MVDIEAVRDWLGRLPGGSLAERYTGEWDRFARHDRPVVTLFGSYDTGKSSLLRRLLVDAGAEVPGWLTISARHETFEVGEVELGGCVVRDTPGFAVGATDVRARNNTGRAMTAVALTDVGIVVLPPQLATAEHGELRRVLDRGWPAGTMWFVVSRFDEAGADPEDDPEGYGELAARKIGELRDQFRLDEGTRVFVVAQDPFQLAGPATGLGRETWDPFRDWDGMAGLADALAALSPADLPAWRRAAAQRYWTTVLDETVTELRAQLAEYTERAAVAATGVARRDSWESELDALDRAAHAGLDGLVEDVMRRSGELGAGELQTEIQRALDEWFTRHEARLQRLRQSIHKTREQDRARPDWTGFAALVATLESGTDTGPAAPGAVADHLDTVGTLLLGALKVATEAGAQTAAKKAAATWGRHLGTAEAFLPVAVHLARLVDQHRTDSAHRDHDRAAAEQRRQVVAACTSRAREAWQPFVDDIRADILAGTGDQAGLDTTLHDLVTRLRQAVTEGETLLGPQD
;
A
#
# COMPACT_ATOMS: atom_id res chain seq x y z
N MET A 1 16.82 -23.32 5.80
CA MET A 1 17.82 -22.65 4.96
C MET A 1 17.11 -22.29 3.66
N VAL A 2 17.22 -21.06 3.18
CA VAL A 2 16.48 -20.64 1.98
C VAL A 2 17.30 -20.93 0.73
N ASP A 3 16.61 -21.27 -0.37
CA ASP A 3 17.19 -21.31 -1.70
C ASP A 3 17.34 -19.87 -2.22
N ILE A 4 18.59 -19.37 -2.21
CA ILE A 4 18.91 -17.99 -2.58
C ILE A 4 18.61 -17.72 -4.06
N GLU A 5 18.83 -18.69 -4.94
CA GLU A 5 18.56 -18.51 -6.38
C GLU A 5 17.06 -18.41 -6.62
N ALA A 6 16.27 -19.30 -6.00
CA ALA A 6 14.82 -19.25 -6.08
C ALA A 6 14.24 -17.93 -5.51
N VAL A 7 14.82 -17.40 -4.43
CA VAL A 7 14.43 -16.09 -3.87
C VAL A 7 14.72 -14.95 -4.84
N ARG A 8 15.91 -14.94 -5.46
CA ARG A 8 16.28 -13.91 -6.44
C ARG A 8 15.38 -13.95 -7.68
N ASP A 9 15.09 -15.14 -8.18
CA ASP A 9 14.18 -15.35 -9.31
C ASP A 9 12.75 -14.93 -8.98
N TRP A 10 12.27 -15.24 -7.77
CA TRP A 10 10.96 -14.78 -7.29
C TRP A 10 10.90 -13.25 -7.18
N LEU A 11 11.90 -12.61 -6.56
CA LEU A 11 12.01 -11.14 -6.49
C LEU A 11 12.02 -10.50 -7.88
N GLY A 12 12.70 -11.13 -8.85
CA GLY A 12 12.79 -10.63 -10.23
C GLY A 12 11.46 -10.72 -10.99
N ARG A 13 10.56 -11.63 -10.60
CA ARG A 13 9.21 -11.76 -11.17
C ARG A 13 8.18 -10.85 -10.51
N LEU A 14 8.49 -10.27 -9.35
CA LEU A 14 7.59 -9.32 -8.71
C LEU A 14 7.40 -8.08 -9.58
N PRO A 15 6.18 -7.52 -9.65
CA PRO A 15 5.93 -6.25 -10.32
C PRO A 15 6.88 -5.18 -9.75
N GLY A 16 7.61 -4.47 -10.61
CA GLY A 16 8.58 -3.47 -10.19
C GLY A 16 10.02 -3.72 -10.64
N GLY A 17 10.43 -4.99 -10.82
CA GLY A 17 11.72 -5.42 -11.41
C GLY A 17 13.02 -4.96 -10.72
N SER A 18 13.01 -3.83 -10.02
CA SER A 18 14.17 -3.16 -9.44
C SER A 18 14.56 -3.69 -8.06
N LEU A 19 13.68 -4.43 -7.38
CA LEU A 19 13.95 -5.00 -6.06
C LEU A 19 15.03 -6.06 -6.11
N ALA A 20 14.94 -6.99 -7.07
CA ALA A 20 15.95 -8.03 -7.24
C ALA A 20 17.33 -7.43 -7.54
N GLU A 21 17.39 -6.40 -8.38
CA GLU A 21 18.63 -5.68 -8.71
C GLU A 21 19.18 -4.94 -7.49
N ARG A 22 18.32 -4.26 -6.72
CA ARG A 22 18.70 -3.55 -5.50
C ARG A 22 19.32 -4.51 -4.47
N TYR A 23 18.60 -5.56 -4.10
CA TYR A 23 19.07 -6.50 -3.07
C TYR A 23 20.31 -7.27 -3.53
N THR A 24 20.36 -7.62 -4.82
CA THR A 24 21.58 -8.20 -5.42
C THR A 24 22.74 -7.20 -5.35
N GLY A 25 22.52 -5.93 -5.66
CA GLY A 25 23.56 -4.89 -5.62
C GLY A 25 24.08 -4.61 -4.20
N GLU A 26 23.19 -4.61 -3.21
CA GLU A 26 23.55 -4.52 -1.79
C GLU A 26 24.39 -5.73 -1.35
N TRP A 27 23.95 -6.94 -1.68
CA TRP A 27 24.70 -8.17 -1.43
C TRP A 27 26.07 -8.16 -2.11
N ASP A 28 26.14 -7.81 -3.38
CA ASP A 28 27.38 -7.79 -4.15
C ASP A 28 28.35 -6.75 -3.60
N ARG A 29 27.86 -5.60 -3.11
CA ARG A 29 28.70 -4.59 -2.44
C ARG A 29 29.31 -5.17 -1.17
N PHE A 30 28.52 -5.85 -0.36
CA PHE A 30 29.03 -6.55 0.81
C PHE A 30 30.04 -7.63 0.42
N ALA A 31 29.68 -8.55 -0.49
CA ALA A 31 30.50 -9.69 -0.89
C ALA A 31 31.84 -9.30 -1.55
N ARG A 32 31.98 -8.07 -2.05
CA ARG A 32 33.23 -7.54 -2.61
C ARG A 32 34.30 -7.20 -1.56
N HIS A 33 33.95 -7.09 -0.28
CA HIS A 33 34.96 -6.86 0.76
C HIS A 33 35.86 -8.10 0.89
N ASP A 34 37.16 -7.89 0.74
CA ASP A 34 38.23 -8.89 0.90
C ASP A 34 38.64 -9.07 2.37
N ARG A 35 38.04 -8.30 3.28
CA ARG A 35 38.26 -8.32 4.73
C ARG A 35 36.97 -8.61 5.49
N PRO A 36 37.06 -9.16 6.72
CA PRO A 36 35.93 -9.29 7.62
C PRO A 36 35.23 -7.96 7.83
N VAL A 37 33.91 -7.96 7.70
CA VAL A 37 33.06 -6.82 8.04
C VAL A 37 32.45 -7.07 9.42
N VAL A 38 32.68 -6.14 10.33
CA VAL A 38 32.18 -6.14 11.71
C VAL A 38 31.15 -5.04 11.83
N THR A 39 30.03 -5.30 12.51
CA THR A 39 28.98 -4.29 12.69
C THR A 39 28.66 -4.10 14.16
N LEU A 40 28.83 -2.86 14.64
CA LEU A 40 28.44 -2.43 15.98
C LEU A 40 26.96 -2.03 15.95
N PHE A 41 26.13 -2.68 16.75
CA PHE A 41 24.69 -2.38 16.83
C PHE A 41 24.16 -2.50 18.26
N GLY A 42 23.02 -1.87 18.51
CA GLY A 42 22.44 -1.73 19.85
C GLY A 42 21.68 -0.41 19.97
N SER A 43 20.96 -0.19 21.07
CA SER A 43 20.14 1.01 21.25
C SER A 43 20.90 2.31 21.14
N TYR A 44 20.12 3.36 20.99
CA TYR A 44 20.61 4.71 21.15
C TYR A 44 21.32 4.90 22.49
N ASP A 45 22.33 5.76 22.49
CA ASP A 45 23.12 6.11 23.68
C ASP A 45 23.66 4.88 24.44
N THR A 46 24.19 3.90 23.73
CA THR A 46 24.91 2.74 24.30
C THR A 46 26.43 2.89 24.16
N GLY A 47 26.93 4.04 23.73
CA GLY A 47 28.37 4.27 23.59
C GLY A 47 29.05 3.58 22.40
N LYS A 48 28.30 3.14 21.36
CA LYS A 48 28.85 2.57 20.12
C LYS A 48 29.92 3.45 19.45
N SER A 49 29.61 4.72 19.22
CA SER A 49 30.53 5.64 18.55
C SER A 49 31.75 5.97 19.43
N SER A 50 31.58 6.04 20.75
CA SER A 50 32.71 6.16 21.70
C SER A 50 33.61 4.92 21.68
N LEU A 51 33.01 3.73 21.59
CA LEU A 51 33.74 2.47 21.48
C LEU A 51 34.55 2.41 20.18
N LEU A 52 33.94 2.78 19.05
CA LEU A 52 34.62 2.83 17.77
C LEU A 52 35.77 3.85 17.78
N ARG A 53 35.55 5.04 18.33
CA ARG A 53 36.60 6.06 18.48
C ARG A 53 37.77 5.53 19.29
N ARG A 54 37.49 4.91 20.44
CA ARG A 54 38.50 4.33 21.33
C ARG A 54 39.36 3.28 20.59
N LEU A 55 38.70 2.37 19.86
CA LEU A 55 39.39 1.36 19.06
C LEU A 55 40.28 1.95 17.96
N LEU A 56 39.80 2.99 17.25
CA LEU A 56 40.58 3.67 16.22
C LEU A 56 41.82 4.36 16.80
N VAL A 57 41.67 5.11 17.90
CA VAL A 57 42.80 5.82 18.51
C VAL A 57 43.84 4.83 19.06
N ASP A 58 43.40 3.73 19.66
CA ASP A 58 44.31 2.68 20.17
C ASP A 58 45.09 1.98 19.06
N ALA A 59 44.45 1.78 17.90
CA ALA A 59 45.10 1.26 16.70
C ALA A 59 46.02 2.29 16.01
N GLY A 60 46.05 3.55 16.47
CA GLY A 60 46.77 4.64 15.81
C GLY A 60 46.16 5.05 14.46
N ALA A 61 44.88 4.73 14.24
CA ALA A 61 44.14 5.08 13.03
C ALA A 61 43.55 6.50 13.15
N GLU A 62 43.32 7.13 12.00
CA GLU A 62 42.67 8.45 11.94
C GLU A 62 41.17 8.32 12.29
N VAL A 63 40.69 9.16 13.21
CA VAL A 63 39.28 9.23 13.58
C VAL A 63 38.52 10.07 12.53
N PRO A 64 37.54 9.50 11.81
CA PRO A 64 36.82 10.26 10.79
C PRO A 64 36.01 11.41 11.38
N GLY A 65 35.92 12.52 10.65
CA GLY A 65 35.17 13.71 11.08
C GLY A 65 33.66 13.50 11.23
N TRP A 66 33.09 12.43 10.65
CA TRP A 66 31.68 12.07 10.85
C TRP A 66 31.44 11.32 12.15
N LEU A 67 32.48 10.77 12.80
CA LEU A 67 32.37 10.07 14.08
C LEU A 67 32.32 11.08 15.24
N THR A 68 31.30 11.93 15.24
CA THR A 68 31.04 12.90 16.30
C THR A 68 30.23 12.25 17.43
N ILE A 69 30.79 12.24 18.64
CA ILE A 69 30.08 11.73 19.82
C ILE A 69 29.18 12.84 20.35
N SER A 70 27.89 12.72 20.08
CA SER A 70 26.87 13.58 20.68
C SER A 70 25.73 12.73 21.22
N ALA A 71 25.07 13.24 22.28
CA ALA A 71 23.83 12.68 22.79
C ALA A 71 22.62 13.04 21.89
N ARG A 72 22.84 13.53 20.66
CA ARG A 72 21.79 13.86 19.67
C ARG A 72 21.78 12.87 18.49
N HIS A 73 20.66 12.83 17.78
CA HIS A 73 20.28 11.85 16.76
C HIS A 73 21.18 11.90 15.48
N GLU A 74 22.50 11.84 15.59
CA GLU A 74 23.41 12.26 14.51
C GLU A 74 23.99 11.12 13.67
N THR A 75 23.91 9.85 14.12
CA THR A 75 24.25 8.71 13.26
C THR A 75 23.11 8.45 12.29
N PHE A 76 23.03 9.26 11.24
CA PHE A 76 22.02 9.15 10.19
C PHE A 76 22.37 8.05 9.19
N GLU A 77 23.65 7.73 9.02
CA GLU A 77 24.16 6.78 8.03
C GLU A 77 25.06 5.72 8.66
N VAL A 78 25.15 4.56 8.00
CA VAL A 78 26.09 3.52 8.39
C VAL A 78 27.48 3.98 7.97
N GLY A 79 28.31 4.35 8.93
CA GLY A 79 29.68 4.76 8.68
C GLY A 79 30.61 3.55 8.69
N GLU A 80 31.51 3.45 7.71
CA GLU A 80 32.52 2.40 7.63
C GLU A 80 33.91 2.96 7.93
N VAL A 81 34.69 2.23 8.72
CA VAL A 81 36.11 2.52 8.97
C VAL A 81 36.95 1.27 8.83
N GLU A 82 38.16 1.42 8.31
CA GLU A 82 39.16 0.34 8.38
C GLU A 82 39.80 0.32 9.77
N LEU A 83 39.79 -0.84 10.41
CA LEU A 83 40.43 -1.06 11.70
C LEU A 83 41.28 -2.33 11.62
N GLY A 84 42.58 -2.14 11.41
CA GLY A 84 43.53 -3.24 11.23
C GLY A 84 43.11 -4.15 10.06
N GLY A 85 42.88 -5.43 10.37
CA GLY A 85 42.51 -6.46 9.39
C GLY A 85 41.04 -6.51 8.98
N CYS A 86 40.18 -5.63 9.52
CA CYS A 86 38.73 -5.67 9.30
C CYS A 86 38.14 -4.30 8.93
N VAL A 87 36.90 -4.30 8.46
CA VAL A 87 36.07 -3.11 8.26
C VAL A 87 35.04 -3.07 9.37
N VAL A 88 34.97 -1.99 10.15
CA VAL A 88 33.99 -1.82 11.22
C VAL A 88 32.92 -0.83 10.78
N ARG A 89 31.65 -1.21 10.97
CA ARG A 89 30.47 -0.40 10.69
C ARG A 89 29.85 0.10 11.98
N ASP A 90 29.65 1.40 12.08
CA ASP A 90 28.79 2.00 13.12
C ASP A 90 27.36 2.13 12.58
N THR A 91 26.37 1.59 13.30
CA THR A 91 24.97 1.69 12.90
C THR A 91 24.22 2.73 13.73
N PRO A 92 23.16 3.35 13.17
CA PRO A 92 22.18 4.06 13.96
C PRO A 92 21.64 3.18 15.11
N GLY A 93 21.30 3.80 16.24
CA GLY A 93 20.73 3.07 17.37
C GLY A 93 19.33 2.53 17.09
N PHE A 94 18.98 1.40 17.72
CA PHE A 94 17.59 0.93 17.73
C PHE A 94 16.69 1.93 18.44
N ALA A 95 15.51 2.16 17.87
CA ALA A 95 14.47 2.98 18.48
C ALA A 95 13.27 2.07 18.83
N VAL A 96 13.35 1.42 19.99
CA VAL A 96 12.31 0.50 20.47
C VAL A 96 11.04 1.28 20.82
N GLY A 97 9.90 0.89 20.22
CA GLY A 97 8.59 1.47 20.51
C GLY A 97 8.29 2.82 19.87
N ALA A 98 9.23 3.41 19.12
CA ALA A 98 9.00 4.64 18.37
C ALA A 98 8.30 4.33 17.04
N THR A 99 7.14 4.94 16.82
CA THR A 99 6.30 4.72 15.64
C THR A 99 6.54 5.74 14.54
N ASP A 100 7.39 6.74 14.78
CA ASP A 100 7.69 7.74 13.76
C ASP A 100 8.53 7.13 12.62
N VAL A 101 8.42 7.74 11.44
CA VAL A 101 9.07 7.25 10.22
C VAL A 101 10.59 7.17 10.39
N ARG A 102 11.16 8.07 11.21
CA ARG A 102 12.62 8.12 11.44
C ARG A 102 13.11 6.92 12.25
N ALA A 103 12.45 6.59 13.35
CA ALA A 103 12.79 5.42 14.15
C ALA A 103 12.72 4.12 13.33
N ARG A 104 11.66 3.97 12.52
CA ARG A 104 11.52 2.82 11.63
C ARG A 104 12.65 2.73 10.60
N ASN A 105 13.00 3.84 9.98
CA ASN A 105 14.11 3.90 9.01
C ASN A 105 15.45 3.54 9.65
N ASN A 106 15.75 4.07 10.83
CA ASN A 106 17.00 3.80 11.54
C ASN A 106 17.12 2.32 11.94
N THR A 107 16.04 1.76 12.50
CA THR A 107 16.00 0.33 12.84
C THR A 107 16.15 -0.54 11.59
N GLY A 108 15.47 -0.22 10.48
CA GLY A 108 15.62 -0.96 9.22
C GLY A 108 17.05 -0.95 8.67
N ARG A 109 17.73 0.20 8.71
CA ARG A 109 19.15 0.33 8.30
C ARG A 109 20.07 -0.50 9.18
N ALA A 110 19.89 -0.43 10.50
CA ALA A 110 20.69 -1.22 11.44
C ALA A 110 20.49 -2.73 11.19
N MET A 111 19.24 -3.18 11.01
CA MET A 111 18.95 -4.59 10.75
C MET A 111 19.50 -5.08 9.40
N THR A 112 19.47 -4.24 8.36
CA THR A 112 20.09 -4.54 7.06
C THR A 112 21.61 -4.67 7.20
N ALA A 113 22.25 -3.74 7.91
CA ALA A 113 23.70 -3.79 8.15
C ALA A 113 24.09 -5.04 8.95
N VAL A 114 23.30 -5.43 9.95
CA VAL A 114 23.49 -6.65 10.74
C VAL A 114 23.27 -7.92 9.89
N ALA A 115 22.35 -7.90 8.94
CA ALA A 115 22.19 -9.01 8.01
C ALA A 115 23.38 -9.14 7.04
N LEU A 116 23.95 -8.01 6.62
CA LEU A 116 25.12 -7.88 5.75
C LEU A 116 26.42 -7.70 6.55
N THR A 117 26.70 -8.60 7.49
CA THR A 117 27.94 -8.56 8.28
C THR A 117 28.51 -9.95 8.49
N ASP A 118 29.83 -10.04 8.67
CA ASP A 118 30.49 -11.29 9.05
C ASP A 118 30.39 -11.50 10.57
N VAL A 119 30.66 -10.43 11.33
CA VAL A 119 30.68 -10.44 12.80
C VAL A 119 29.77 -9.35 13.34
N GLY A 120 28.78 -9.74 14.13
CA GLY A 120 27.90 -8.82 14.84
C GLY A 120 28.43 -8.52 16.24
N ILE A 121 28.45 -7.25 16.64
CA ILE A 121 28.79 -6.83 18.01
C ILE A 121 27.60 -6.06 18.59
N VAL A 122 26.94 -6.67 19.57
CA VAL A 122 25.88 -6.03 20.35
C VAL A 122 26.50 -5.17 21.43
N VAL A 123 26.28 -3.87 21.38
CA VAL A 123 26.74 -2.93 22.41
C VAL A 123 25.59 -2.60 23.35
N LEU A 124 25.79 -2.89 24.64
CA LEU A 124 24.80 -2.76 25.71
C LEU A 124 25.33 -1.84 26.82
N PRO A 125 24.44 -1.13 27.53
CA PRO A 125 24.83 -0.44 28.76
C PRO A 125 24.99 -1.44 29.93
N PRO A 126 25.47 -1.01 31.12
CA PRO A 126 25.62 -1.90 32.28
C PRO A 126 24.30 -2.50 32.78
N GLN A 127 23.17 -1.84 32.48
CA GLN A 127 21.82 -2.33 32.77
C GLN A 127 21.36 -3.43 31.78
N LEU A 128 22.19 -3.79 30.80
CA LEU A 128 21.91 -4.76 29.75
C LEU A 128 20.67 -4.40 28.91
N ALA A 129 20.13 -5.36 28.17
CA ALA A 129 19.00 -5.14 27.27
C ALA A 129 17.66 -5.30 28.00
N THR A 130 16.96 -4.22 28.29
CA THR A 130 15.61 -4.31 28.88
C THR A 130 14.52 -4.18 27.82
N ALA A 131 14.42 -3.02 27.18
CA ALA A 131 13.43 -2.75 26.13
C ALA A 131 13.71 -3.54 24.84
N GLU A 132 14.98 -3.75 24.50
CA GLU A 132 15.45 -4.30 23.21
C GLU A 132 15.48 -5.83 23.15
N HIS A 133 15.09 -6.50 24.23
CA HIS A 133 15.25 -7.95 24.36
C HIS A 133 14.59 -8.70 23.19
N GLY A 134 13.42 -8.22 22.75
CA GLY A 134 12.69 -8.78 21.62
C GLY A 134 13.44 -8.66 20.30
N GLU A 135 13.94 -7.47 19.94
CA GLU A 135 14.69 -7.28 18.69
C GLU A 135 16.03 -8.02 18.71
N LEU A 136 16.78 -7.94 19.80
CA LEU A 136 18.06 -8.63 19.92
C LEU A 136 17.90 -10.14 19.82
N ARG A 137 16.87 -10.71 20.46
CA ARG A 137 16.59 -12.15 20.34
C ARG A 137 16.30 -12.55 18.88
N ARG A 138 15.52 -11.75 18.15
CA ARG A 138 15.30 -12.00 16.72
C ARG A 138 16.59 -11.98 15.93
N VAL A 139 17.53 -11.07 16.24
CA VAL A 139 18.85 -11.03 15.57
C VAL A 139 19.66 -12.29 15.87
N LEU A 140 19.69 -12.73 17.13
CA LEU A 140 20.43 -13.93 17.55
C LEU A 140 19.90 -15.21 16.89
N ASP A 141 18.59 -15.30 16.71
CA ASP A 141 17.93 -16.46 16.10
C ASP A 141 18.20 -16.59 14.58
N ARG A 142 18.91 -15.65 13.95
CA ARG A 142 19.23 -15.68 12.51
C ARG A 142 20.40 -16.59 12.13
N GLY A 143 20.80 -17.55 12.95
CA GLY A 143 21.77 -18.58 12.52
C GLY A 143 23.19 -18.01 12.29
N TRP A 144 23.77 -17.44 13.34
CA TRP A 144 25.15 -16.99 13.35
C TRP A 144 26.12 -18.18 13.43
N PRO A 145 27.21 -18.19 12.65
CA PRO A 145 28.31 -19.11 12.90
C PRO A 145 28.85 -18.94 14.32
N ALA A 146 29.30 -20.04 14.92
CA ALA A 146 29.90 -20.01 16.26
C ALA A 146 31.02 -18.95 16.33
N GLY A 147 30.98 -18.11 17.37
CA GLY A 147 31.98 -17.07 17.60
C GLY A 147 31.89 -15.85 16.69
N THR A 148 30.82 -15.66 15.90
CA THR A 148 30.62 -14.46 15.06
C THR A 148 29.60 -13.47 15.60
N MET A 149 29.01 -13.77 16.75
CA MET A 149 28.16 -12.85 17.50
C MET A 149 28.81 -12.55 18.84
N TRP A 150 29.12 -11.29 19.10
CA TRP A 150 29.77 -10.83 20.32
C TRP A 150 28.88 -9.84 21.06
N PHE A 151 29.11 -9.74 22.36
CA PHE A 151 28.46 -8.76 23.22
C PHE A 151 29.51 -7.89 23.89
N VAL A 152 29.23 -6.60 23.99
CA VAL A 152 30.04 -5.61 24.68
C VAL A 152 29.14 -4.89 25.69
N VAL A 153 29.41 -5.10 26.98
CA VAL A 153 28.83 -4.30 28.06
C VAL A 153 29.72 -3.06 28.22
N SER A 154 29.25 -1.96 27.65
CA SER A 154 29.93 -0.67 27.59
C SER A 154 29.68 0.20 28.83
N ARG A 155 30.46 1.28 28.98
CA ARG A 155 30.36 2.25 30.09
C ARG A 155 30.35 1.56 31.46
N PHE A 156 31.16 0.52 31.60
CA PHE A 156 31.07 -0.33 32.80
C PHE A 156 31.62 0.34 34.07
N ASP A 157 32.35 1.44 33.93
CA ASP A 157 32.67 2.38 35.00
C ASP A 157 31.40 2.97 35.67
N GLU A 158 30.26 3.01 34.97
CA GLU A 158 28.97 3.46 35.52
C GLU A 158 28.18 2.34 36.22
N ALA A 159 28.72 1.11 36.33
CA ALA A 159 28.01 -0.06 36.86
C ALA A 159 27.86 -0.06 38.39
N GLY A 160 28.60 0.80 39.10
CA GLY A 160 28.41 1.10 40.52
C GLY A 160 29.52 0.62 41.47
N ALA A 161 30.41 -0.28 41.04
CA ALA A 161 31.66 -0.55 41.74
C ALA A 161 32.76 0.33 41.13
N ASP A 162 33.55 1.00 41.95
CA ASP A 162 34.64 1.85 41.47
C ASP A 162 35.89 0.99 41.20
N PRO A 163 36.41 0.94 39.96
CA PRO A 163 37.56 0.10 39.62
C PRO A 163 38.90 0.58 40.22
N GLU A 164 39.00 1.85 40.63
CA GLU A 164 40.21 2.39 41.27
C GLU A 164 40.22 2.12 42.78
N ASP A 165 39.06 2.23 43.44
CA ASP A 165 38.92 2.01 44.88
C ASP A 165 38.62 0.53 45.26
N ASP A 166 37.91 -0.21 44.41
CA ASP A 166 37.48 -1.61 44.62
C ASP A 166 37.62 -2.46 43.33
N PRO A 167 38.87 -2.77 42.89
CA PRO A 167 39.10 -3.55 41.67
C PRO A 167 38.58 -4.99 41.77
N GLU A 168 38.55 -5.58 42.97
CA GLU A 168 38.01 -6.93 43.17
C GLU A 168 36.48 -6.94 42.99
N GLY A 169 35.77 -6.02 43.64
CA GLY A 169 34.32 -5.86 43.49
C GLY A 169 33.91 -5.47 42.07
N TYR A 170 34.72 -4.67 41.36
CA TYR A 170 34.53 -4.37 39.94
C TYR A 170 34.61 -5.64 39.07
N GLY A 171 35.62 -6.49 39.30
CA GLY A 171 35.77 -7.77 38.62
C GLY A 171 34.64 -8.75 38.90
N GLU A 172 34.19 -8.86 40.15
CA GLU A 172 33.04 -9.68 40.53
C GLU A 172 31.74 -9.19 39.88
N LEU A 173 31.53 -7.87 39.84
CA LEU A 173 30.39 -7.25 39.16
C LEU A 173 30.40 -7.54 37.65
N ALA A 174 31.57 -7.46 37.01
CA ALA A 174 31.74 -7.82 35.60
C ALA A 174 31.38 -9.29 35.35
N ALA A 175 31.92 -10.22 36.15
CA ALA A 175 31.63 -11.64 36.03
C ALA A 175 30.13 -11.94 36.23
N ARG A 176 29.49 -11.30 37.22
CA ARG A 176 28.05 -11.42 37.46
C ARG A 176 27.24 -10.92 36.27
N LYS A 177 27.61 -9.78 35.68
CA LYS A 177 26.92 -9.20 34.52
C LYS A 177 27.04 -10.05 33.26
N ILE A 178 28.19 -10.69 33.06
CA ILE A 178 28.36 -11.69 31.99
C ILE A 178 27.39 -12.86 32.21
N GLY A 179 27.27 -13.37 33.44
CA GLY A 179 26.32 -14.41 33.80
C GLY A 179 24.86 -14.01 33.54
N GLU A 180 24.45 -12.83 34.01
CA GLU A 180 23.11 -12.27 33.77
C GLU A 180 22.78 -12.19 32.27
N LEU A 181 23.71 -11.71 31.44
CA LEU A 181 23.52 -11.60 30.00
C LEU A 181 23.40 -12.97 29.33
N ARG A 182 24.25 -13.92 29.73
CA ARG A 182 24.21 -15.30 29.22
C ARG A 182 22.87 -15.96 29.54
N ASP A 183 22.38 -15.81 30.76
CA ASP A 183 21.08 -16.35 31.17
C ASP A 183 19.92 -15.66 30.42
N GLN A 184 20.01 -14.34 30.27
CA GLN A 184 18.98 -13.53 29.62
C GLN A 184 18.73 -13.91 28.15
N PHE A 185 19.79 -14.20 27.40
CA PHE A 185 19.71 -14.55 25.98
C PHE A 185 19.99 -16.03 25.69
N ARG A 186 20.25 -16.84 26.73
CA ARG A 186 20.64 -18.25 26.62
C ARG A 186 21.85 -18.44 25.71
N LEU A 187 22.84 -17.58 25.90
CA LEU A 187 24.06 -17.59 25.09
C LEU A 187 24.86 -18.86 25.38
N ASP A 188 25.47 -19.43 24.34
CA ASP A 188 26.41 -20.53 24.48
C ASP A 188 27.71 -20.07 25.15
N GLU A 189 28.44 -21.00 25.76
CA GLU A 189 29.74 -20.69 26.40
C GLU A 189 30.78 -20.16 25.41
N GLY A 190 30.63 -20.47 24.11
CA GLY A 190 31.49 -19.99 23.03
C GLY A 190 31.18 -18.57 22.57
N THR A 191 30.04 -17.98 22.97
CA THR A 191 29.72 -16.58 22.70
C THR A 191 30.63 -15.66 23.50
N ARG A 192 31.31 -14.77 22.78
CA ARG A 192 32.25 -13.80 23.37
C ARG A 192 31.47 -12.66 24.01
N VAL A 193 31.76 -12.38 25.28
CA VAL A 193 31.21 -11.25 26.03
C VAL A 193 32.38 -10.45 26.58
N PHE A 194 32.42 -9.16 26.25
CA PHE A 194 33.41 -8.22 26.73
C PHE A 194 32.73 -7.22 27.66
N VAL A 195 33.42 -6.85 28.73
CA VAL A 195 33.01 -5.78 29.64
C VAL A 195 34.04 -4.69 29.51
N VAL A 196 33.62 -3.49 29.14
CA VAL A 196 34.53 -2.40 28.77
C VAL A 196 34.10 -1.05 29.35
N ALA A 197 35.09 -0.22 29.63
CA ALA A 197 34.95 1.20 29.87
C ALA A 197 35.69 1.95 28.76
N GLN A 198 35.01 2.20 27.64
CA GLN A 198 35.63 2.79 26.45
C GLN A 198 36.03 4.26 26.61
N ASP A 199 35.41 4.97 27.56
CA ASP A 199 35.76 6.32 27.94
C ASP A 199 35.64 6.47 29.47
N PRO A 200 36.59 5.90 30.24
CA PRO A 200 36.58 5.90 31.69
C PRO A 200 36.30 7.28 32.27
N PHE A 201 35.26 7.39 33.09
CA PHE A 201 34.86 8.63 33.75
C PHE A 201 34.60 9.79 32.78
N GLN A 202 34.29 9.48 31.51
CA GLN A 202 34.09 10.43 30.42
C GLN A 202 35.29 11.36 30.18
N LEU A 203 36.52 10.88 30.42
CA LEU A 203 37.75 11.68 30.32
C LEU A 203 37.92 12.33 28.94
N ALA A 204 37.65 11.60 27.86
CA ALA A 204 37.82 12.09 26.50
C ALA A 204 36.71 13.06 26.08
N GLY A 205 35.46 12.77 26.50
CA GLY A 205 34.29 13.57 26.15
C GLY A 205 34.21 13.82 24.64
N PRO A 206 33.93 15.05 24.17
CA PRO A 206 33.81 15.37 22.74
C PRO A 206 35.14 15.68 22.04
N ALA A 207 36.30 15.50 22.67
CA ALA A 207 37.59 15.86 22.08
C ALA A 207 37.95 14.95 20.87
N THR A 208 38.56 15.55 19.84
CA THR A 208 38.87 14.87 18.55
C THR A 208 40.37 14.68 18.29
N GLY A 209 41.24 15.32 19.07
CA GLY A 209 42.71 15.24 18.92
C GLY A 209 43.38 14.37 19.98
N LEU A 210 42.74 13.27 20.38
CA LEU A 210 43.21 12.42 21.47
C LEU A 210 44.26 11.43 20.97
N GLY A 211 45.37 11.31 21.71
CA GLY A 211 46.35 10.25 21.51
C GLY A 211 46.04 9.02 22.38
N ARG A 212 46.60 7.87 21.99
CA ARG A 212 46.43 6.58 22.70
C ARG A 212 46.78 6.65 24.18
N GLU A 213 47.73 7.50 24.53
CA GLU A 213 48.25 7.72 25.88
C GLU A 213 47.22 8.34 26.83
N THR A 214 46.16 8.94 26.27
CA THR A 214 45.06 9.55 27.04
C THR A 214 44.47 8.60 28.07
N TRP A 215 44.48 7.30 27.79
CA TRP A 215 43.86 6.28 28.62
C TRP A 215 44.84 5.22 29.12
N ASP A 216 46.15 5.46 29.01
CA ASP A 216 47.17 4.58 29.59
C ASP A 216 46.95 4.31 31.09
N PRO A 217 46.43 5.26 31.91
CA PRO A 217 46.14 4.99 33.32
C PRO A 217 45.08 3.91 33.60
N PHE A 218 44.20 3.60 32.64
CA PHE A 218 43.03 2.73 32.87
C PHE A 218 43.16 1.34 32.24
N ARG A 219 44.27 1.07 31.54
CA ARG A 219 44.48 -0.15 30.74
C ARG A 219 44.34 -1.45 31.54
N ASP A 220 44.63 -1.39 32.83
CA ASP A 220 44.61 -2.55 33.71
C ASP A 220 43.17 -3.06 33.99
N TRP A 221 42.16 -2.20 33.82
CA TRP A 221 40.77 -2.53 34.17
C TRP A 221 39.73 -2.17 33.10
N ASP A 222 40.05 -1.32 32.12
CA ASP A 222 39.09 -0.82 31.12
C ASP A 222 38.54 -1.88 30.14
N GLY A 223 39.14 -3.08 30.13
CA GLY A 223 38.71 -4.22 29.32
C GLY A 223 38.93 -4.10 27.81
N MET A 224 39.48 -2.99 27.33
CA MET A 224 39.58 -2.70 25.89
C MET A 224 40.57 -3.61 25.16
N ALA A 225 41.64 -4.05 25.83
CA ALA A 225 42.66 -4.91 25.25
C ALA A 225 42.07 -6.23 24.71
N GLY A 226 41.21 -6.88 25.49
CA GLY A 226 40.59 -8.15 25.09
C GLY A 226 39.71 -8.02 23.84
N LEU A 227 38.96 -6.91 23.72
CA LEU A 227 38.15 -6.63 22.53
C LEU A 227 39.04 -6.33 21.30
N ALA A 228 40.09 -5.52 21.49
CA ALA A 228 41.03 -5.18 20.42
C ALA A 228 41.77 -6.42 19.89
N ASP A 229 42.25 -7.28 20.79
CA ASP A 229 42.91 -8.55 20.43
C ASP A 229 41.95 -9.48 19.68
N ALA A 230 40.69 -9.55 20.11
CA ALA A 230 39.67 -10.36 19.44
C ALA A 230 39.38 -9.88 18.01
N LEU A 231 39.34 -8.56 17.79
CA LEU A 231 39.20 -7.95 16.45
C LEU A 231 40.44 -8.21 15.59
N ALA A 232 41.63 -8.05 16.16
CA ALA A 232 42.90 -8.30 15.46
C ALA A 232 43.08 -9.77 15.07
N ALA A 233 42.48 -10.70 15.81
CA ALA A 233 42.51 -12.13 15.53
C ALA A 233 41.55 -12.57 14.40
N LEU A 234 40.70 -11.69 13.87
CA LEU A 234 39.81 -12.02 12.75
C LEU A 234 40.63 -12.31 11.49
N SER A 235 40.43 -13.48 10.90
CA SER A 235 41.20 -13.94 9.74
C SER A 235 40.36 -13.90 8.46
N PRO A 236 40.92 -13.42 7.34
CA PRO A 236 40.31 -13.58 6.01
C PRO A 236 40.05 -15.04 5.61
N ALA A 237 40.74 -16.01 6.24
CA ALA A 237 40.57 -17.44 5.94
C ALA A 237 39.15 -17.95 6.28
N ASP A 238 38.46 -17.34 7.25
CA ASP A 238 37.12 -17.75 7.69
C ASP A 238 36.01 -17.10 6.85
N LEU A 239 36.33 -16.08 6.04
CA LEU A 239 35.38 -15.32 5.23
C LEU A 239 34.46 -16.21 4.39
N PRO A 240 34.91 -17.25 3.66
CA PRO A 240 34.00 -18.04 2.84
C PRO A 240 32.87 -18.69 3.65
N ALA A 241 33.15 -19.11 4.90
CA ALA A 241 32.13 -19.70 5.77
C ALA A 241 31.19 -18.62 6.33
N TRP A 242 31.73 -17.49 6.80
CA TRP A 242 30.94 -16.38 7.32
C TRP A 242 30.03 -15.77 6.25
N ARG A 243 30.53 -15.63 5.01
CA ARG A 243 29.76 -15.09 3.88
C ARG A 243 28.63 -16.02 3.45
N ARG A 244 28.80 -17.35 3.51
CA ARG A 244 27.67 -18.26 3.29
C ARG A 244 26.56 -18.07 4.33
N ALA A 245 26.94 -17.91 5.61
CA ALA A 245 25.96 -17.68 6.66
C ALA A 245 25.30 -16.29 6.56
N ALA A 246 26.09 -15.25 6.25
CA ALA A 246 25.58 -13.90 5.99
C ALA A 246 24.61 -13.89 4.80
N ALA A 247 24.89 -14.65 3.73
CA ALA A 247 23.99 -14.79 2.60
C ALA A 247 22.64 -15.37 3.04
N GLN A 248 22.67 -16.46 3.82
CA GLN A 248 21.46 -17.07 4.34
C GLN A 248 20.66 -16.11 5.24
N ARG A 249 21.33 -15.35 6.12
CA ARG A 249 20.69 -14.32 6.95
C ARG A 249 20.03 -13.23 6.12
N TYR A 250 20.78 -12.68 5.18
CA TYR A 250 20.34 -11.56 4.35
C TYR A 250 19.14 -11.95 3.49
N TRP A 251 19.26 -13.02 2.71
CA TRP A 251 18.18 -13.43 1.80
C TRP A 251 16.94 -13.93 2.52
N THR A 252 17.09 -14.58 3.69
CA THR A 252 15.93 -14.93 4.53
C THR A 252 15.21 -13.69 5.03
N THR A 253 15.96 -12.66 5.46
CA THR A 253 15.40 -11.39 5.94
C THR A 253 14.67 -10.66 4.81
N VAL A 254 15.31 -10.54 3.64
CA VAL A 254 14.72 -9.92 2.45
C VAL A 254 13.41 -10.62 2.06
N LEU A 255 13.40 -11.95 2.05
CA LEU A 255 12.21 -12.73 1.73
C LEU A 255 11.07 -12.48 2.74
N ASP A 256 11.34 -12.57 4.04
CA ASP A 256 10.35 -12.38 5.11
C ASP A 256 9.74 -10.97 5.10
N GLU A 257 10.58 -9.94 4.94
CA GLU A 257 10.16 -8.54 4.85
C GLU A 257 9.32 -8.30 3.60
N THR A 258 9.74 -8.82 2.44
CA THR A 258 9.00 -8.67 1.18
C THR A 258 7.64 -9.38 1.25
N VAL A 259 7.57 -10.59 1.80
CA VAL A 259 6.31 -11.33 1.96
C VAL A 259 5.37 -10.60 2.92
N THR A 260 5.88 -10.06 4.02
CA THR A 260 5.09 -9.30 5.00
C THR A 260 4.46 -8.06 4.37
N GLU A 261 5.23 -7.34 3.57
CA GLU A 261 4.75 -6.16 2.85
C GLU A 261 3.73 -6.51 1.77
N LEU A 262 3.98 -7.56 0.97
CA LEU A 262 3.02 -8.03 -0.03
C LEU A 262 1.70 -8.48 0.60
N ARG A 263 1.72 -9.06 1.81
CA ARG A 263 0.50 -9.40 2.57
C ARG A 263 -0.27 -8.15 2.99
N ALA A 264 0.41 -7.10 3.43
CA ALA A 264 -0.22 -5.84 3.79
C ALA A 264 -0.91 -5.20 2.57
N GLN A 265 -0.23 -5.17 1.42
CA GLN A 265 -0.79 -4.68 0.17
C GLN A 265 -1.95 -5.54 -0.32
N LEU A 266 -1.85 -6.87 -0.21
CA LEU A 266 -2.94 -7.77 -0.58
C LEU A 266 -4.20 -7.49 0.24
N ALA A 267 -4.07 -7.24 1.54
CA ALA A 267 -5.21 -6.89 2.40
C ALA A 267 -5.86 -5.57 1.95
N GLU A 268 -5.05 -4.53 1.71
CA GLU A 268 -5.51 -3.22 1.25
C GLU A 268 -6.22 -3.28 -0.11
N TYR A 269 -5.62 -3.95 -1.10
CA TYR A 269 -6.23 -4.07 -2.43
C TYR A 269 -7.44 -5.00 -2.46
N THR A 270 -7.51 -5.99 -1.55
CA THR A 270 -8.71 -6.83 -1.42
C THR A 270 -9.91 -6.02 -0.94
N GLU A 271 -9.71 -5.11 0.02
CA GLU A 271 -10.77 -4.20 0.49
C GLU A 271 -11.25 -3.29 -0.65
N ARG A 272 -10.31 -2.70 -1.41
CA ARG A 272 -10.63 -1.85 -2.57
C ARG A 272 -11.37 -2.61 -3.68
N ALA A 273 -10.96 -3.85 -3.97
CA ALA A 273 -11.62 -4.70 -4.96
C ALA A 273 -13.07 -5.03 -4.54
N ALA A 274 -13.32 -5.25 -3.24
CA ALA A 274 -14.67 -5.48 -2.75
C ALA A 274 -15.60 -4.26 -2.93
N VAL A 275 -15.07 -3.05 -2.73
CA VAL A 275 -15.79 -1.80 -3.00
C VAL A 275 -16.13 -1.66 -4.49
N ALA A 276 -15.18 -1.96 -5.38
CA ALA A 276 -15.40 -1.93 -6.83
C ALA A 276 -16.46 -2.95 -7.28
N ALA A 277 -16.34 -4.21 -6.84
CA ALA A 277 -17.28 -5.28 -7.15
C ALA A 277 -18.70 -4.99 -6.66
N THR A 278 -18.83 -4.39 -5.46
CA THR A 278 -20.12 -3.93 -4.94
C THR A 278 -20.75 -2.86 -5.85
N GLY A 279 -19.93 -1.98 -6.42
CA GLY A 279 -20.37 -0.98 -7.40
C GLY A 279 -20.88 -1.61 -8.71
N VAL A 280 -20.17 -2.61 -9.23
CA VAL A 280 -20.58 -3.36 -10.44
C VAL A 280 -21.90 -4.09 -10.21
N ALA A 281 -22.00 -4.90 -9.16
CA ALA A 281 -23.23 -5.64 -8.86
C ALA A 281 -24.44 -4.70 -8.67
N ARG A 282 -24.19 -3.50 -8.14
CA ARG A 282 -25.22 -2.48 -7.96
C ARG A 282 -25.62 -1.82 -9.28
N ARG A 283 -24.65 -1.53 -10.15
CA ARG A 283 -24.90 -1.07 -11.52
C ARG A 283 -25.80 -2.06 -12.25
N ASP A 284 -25.46 -3.35 -12.22
CA ASP A 284 -26.22 -4.41 -12.88
C ASP A 284 -27.66 -4.48 -12.34
N SER A 285 -27.82 -4.37 -11.01
CA SER A 285 -29.15 -4.33 -10.37
C SER A 285 -29.99 -3.13 -10.82
N TRP A 286 -29.40 -1.94 -10.91
CA TRP A 286 -30.11 -0.73 -11.34
C TRP A 286 -30.43 -0.74 -12.83
N GLU A 287 -29.51 -1.23 -13.67
CA GLU A 287 -29.76 -1.41 -15.10
C GLU A 287 -30.89 -2.43 -15.32
N SER A 288 -30.90 -3.55 -14.60
CA SER A 288 -32.00 -4.53 -14.67
C SER A 288 -33.34 -3.96 -14.19
N GLU A 289 -33.35 -3.12 -13.15
CA GLU A 289 -34.57 -2.45 -12.67
C GLU A 289 -35.08 -1.43 -13.71
N LEU A 290 -34.18 -0.63 -14.28
CA LEU A 290 -34.49 0.33 -15.33
C LEU A 290 -35.11 -0.37 -16.56
N ASP A 291 -34.48 -1.44 -17.03
CA ASP A 291 -34.98 -2.21 -18.17
C ASP A 291 -36.34 -2.89 -17.87
N ALA A 292 -36.57 -3.30 -16.62
CA ALA A 292 -37.88 -3.82 -16.21
C ALA A 292 -38.96 -2.72 -16.19
N LEU A 293 -38.62 -1.51 -15.72
CA LEU A 293 -39.52 -0.35 -15.77
C LEU A 293 -39.82 0.06 -17.20
N ASP A 294 -38.82 0.03 -18.08
CA ASP A 294 -38.98 0.34 -19.50
C ASP A 294 -39.88 -0.68 -20.21
N ARG A 295 -39.65 -1.99 -20.02
CA ARG A 295 -40.54 -3.05 -20.54
C ARG A 295 -41.97 -2.90 -20.02
N ALA A 296 -42.14 -2.56 -18.73
CA ALA A 296 -43.46 -2.34 -18.16
C ALA A 296 -44.15 -1.10 -18.72
N ALA A 297 -43.41 -0.04 -19.06
CA ALA A 297 -43.94 1.14 -19.74
C ALA A 297 -44.43 0.78 -21.14
N HIS A 298 -43.61 0.07 -21.91
CA HIS A 298 -43.98 -0.42 -23.25
C HIS A 298 -45.23 -1.32 -23.22
N ALA A 299 -45.28 -2.32 -22.34
CA ALA A 299 -46.45 -3.19 -22.21
C ALA A 299 -47.70 -2.43 -21.74
N GLY A 300 -47.53 -1.45 -20.84
CA GLY A 300 -48.62 -0.58 -20.40
C GLY A 300 -49.17 0.31 -21.52
N LEU A 301 -48.30 0.78 -22.41
CA LEU A 301 -48.69 1.57 -23.58
C LEU A 301 -49.45 0.70 -24.59
N ASP A 302 -48.99 -0.53 -24.83
CA ASP A 302 -49.67 -1.48 -25.73
C ASP A 302 -51.06 -1.85 -25.21
N GLY A 303 -51.20 -2.09 -23.90
CA GLY A 303 -52.51 -2.33 -23.27
C GLY A 303 -53.43 -1.10 -23.33
N LEU A 304 -52.90 0.11 -23.14
CA LEU A 304 -53.65 1.36 -23.28
C LEU A 304 -54.17 1.53 -24.71
N VAL A 305 -53.31 1.23 -25.69
CA VAL A 305 -53.64 1.24 -27.12
C VAL A 305 -54.76 0.26 -27.46
N GLU A 306 -54.70 -0.97 -26.95
CA GLU A 306 -55.78 -1.96 -27.11
C GLU A 306 -57.10 -1.49 -26.48
N ASP A 307 -57.04 -0.88 -25.29
CA ASP A 307 -58.20 -0.35 -24.58
C ASP A 307 -58.86 0.83 -25.30
N VAL A 308 -58.06 1.77 -25.80
CA VAL A 308 -58.52 2.89 -26.62
C VAL A 308 -59.17 2.36 -27.90
N MET A 309 -58.56 1.38 -28.57
CA MET A 309 -59.11 0.77 -29.79
C MET A 309 -60.47 0.15 -29.55
N ARG A 310 -60.64 -0.57 -28.43
CA ARG A 310 -61.90 -1.18 -28.04
C ARG A 310 -63.00 -0.13 -27.80
N ARG A 311 -62.67 1.02 -27.20
CA ARG A 311 -63.62 2.12 -26.92
C ARG A 311 -63.87 3.04 -28.12
N SER A 312 -62.96 3.07 -29.09
CA SER A 312 -63.05 3.93 -30.28
C SER A 312 -64.24 3.63 -31.21
N GLY A 313 -64.90 2.48 -31.05
CA GLY A 313 -66.14 2.15 -31.76
C GLY A 313 -67.37 2.88 -31.25
N GLU A 314 -67.30 3.45 -30.04
CA GLU A 314 -68.44 4.02 -29.31
C GLU A 314 -68.35 5.56 -29.19
N LEU A 315 -67.23 6.18 -29.57
CA LEU A 315 -66.90 7.59 -29.33
C LEU A 315 -66.76 8.41 -30.62
N GLY A 316 -67.13 9.69 -30.56
CA GLY A 316 -66.87 10.65 -31.63
C GLY A 316 -65.38 11.02 -31.76
N ALA A 317 -64.92 11.45 -32.95
CA ALA A 317 -63.50 11.70 -33.22
C ALA A 317 -62.83 12.73 -32.28
N GLY A 318 -63.56 13.75 -31.82
CA GLY A 318 -63.04 14.73 -30.84
C GLY A 318 -63.00 14.23 -29.39
N GLU A 319 -63.90 13.31 -29.02
CA GLU A 319 -63.92 12.66 -27.71
C GLU A 319 -62.80 11.63 -27.61
N LEU A 320 -62.53 10.89 -28.70
CA LEU A 320 -61.43 9.94 -28.81
C LEU A 320 -60.06 10.62 -28.64
N GLN A 321 -59.86 11.80 -29.24
CA GLN A 321 -58.62 12.56 -29.08
C GLN A 321 -58.38 12.98 -27.63
N THR A 322 -59.42 13.46 -26.95
CA THR A 322 -59.34 13.90 -25.55
C THR A 322 -59.06 12.72 -24.62
N GLU A 323 -59.69 11.57 -24.88
CA GLU A 323 -59.46 10.34 -24.11
C GLU A 323 -58.07 9.75 -24.32
N ILE A 324 -57.55 9.75 -25.56
CA ILE A 324 -56.17 9.33 -25.86
C ILE A 324 -55.17 10.23 -25.13
N GLN A 325 -55.37 11.54 -25.18
CA GLN A 325 -54.49 12.49 -24.50
C GLN A 325 -54.49 12.26 -22.99
N ARG A 326 -55.68 12.17 -22.36
CA ARG A 326 -55.82 11.87 -20.93
C ARG A 326 -55.15 10.55 -20.54
N ALA A 327 -55.39 9.49 -21.32
CA ALA A 327 -54.82 8.18 -21.05
C ALA A 327 -53.28 8.18 -21.16
N LEU A 328 -52.73 8.84 -22.19
CA LEU A 328 -51.28 8.98 -22.36
C LEU A 328 -50.65 9.81 -21.23
N ASP A 329 -51.30 10.90 -20.80
CA ASP A 329 -50.84 11.73 -19.67
C ASP A 329 -50.81 10.92 -18.35
N GLU A 330 -51.85 10.12 -18.10
CA GLU A 330 -51.93 9.25 -16.92
C GLU A 330 -50.90 8.11 -16.96
N TRP A 331 -50.70 7.49 -18.14
CA TRP A 331 -49.66 6.50 -18.36
C TRP A 331 -48.28 7.09 -18.09
N PHE A 332 -47.99 8.25 -18.68
CA PHE A 332 -46.70 8.90 -18.56
C PHE A 332 -46.40 9.27 -17.11
N THR A 333 -47.33 9.95 -16.43
CA THR A 333 -47.19 10.35 -15.02
C THR A 333 -46.91 9.15 -14.11
N ARG A 334 -47.58 8.02 -14.36
CA ARG A 334 -47.39 6.78 -13.59
C ARG A 334 -45.99 6.20 -13.76
N HIS A 335 -45.50 6.14 -15.00
CA HIS A 335 -44.20 5.54 -15.30
C HIS A 335 -43.04 6.49 -14.95
N GLU A 336 -43.20 7.81 -15.13
CA GLU A 336 -42.27 8.82 -14.65
C GLU A 336 -42.08 8.75 -13.13
N ALA A 337 -43.17 8.63 -12.36
CA ALA A 337 -43.09 8.49 -10.89
C ALA A 337 -42.36 7.21 -10.43
N ARG A 338 -42.24 6.19 -11.29
CA ARG A 338 -41.43 4.99 -11.03
C ARG A 338 -39.95 5.26 -11.34
N LEU A 339 -39.64 5.90 -12.47
CA LEU A 339 -38.27 6.33 -12.78
C LEU A 339 -37.70 7.29 -11.74
N GLN A 340 -38.50 8.25 -11.24
CA GLN A 340 -38.06 9.18 -10.20
C GLN A 340 -37.74 8.47 -8.87
N ARG A 341 -38.47 7.40 -8.54
CA ARG A 341 -38.17 6.58 -7.35
C ARG A 341 -36.85 5.83 -7.50
N LEU A 342 -36.58 5.28 -8.68
CA LEU A 342 -35.29 4.66 -8.99
C LEU A 342 -34.15 5.71 -8.92
N ARG A 343 -34.35 6.90 -9.49
CA ARG A 343 -33.36 7.99 -9.40
C ARG A 343 -33.05 8.36 -7.95
N GLN A 344 -34.08 8.49 -7.12
CA GLN A 344 -33.92 8.81 -5.71
C GLN A 344 -33.21 7.70 -4.94
N SER A 345 -33.49 6.43 -5.24
CA SER A 345 -32.80 5.30 -4.61
C SER A 345 -31.32 5.28 -4.98
N ILE A 346 -30.99 5.51 -6.25
CA ILE A 346 -29.60 5.62 -6.75
C ILE A 346 -28.86 6.72 -5.98
N HIS A 347 -29.43 7.93 -5.89
CA HIS A 347 -28.79 9.06 -5.21
C HIS A 347 -28.58 8.79 -3.71
N LYS A 348 -29.61 8.30 -3.03
CA LYS A 348 -29.55 8.01 -1.59
C LYS A 348 -28.49 6.95 -1.29
N THR A 349 -28.44 5.89 -2.08
CA THR A 349 -27.46 4.82 -1.88
C THR A 349 -26.03 5.31 -2.15
N ARG A 350 -25.80 6.17 -3.15
CA ARG A 350 -24.50 6.78 -3.39
C ARG A 350 -24.01 7.65 -2.22
N GLU A 351 -24.88 8.46 -1.65
CA GLU A 351 -24.54 9.26 -0.47
C GLU A 351 -24.16 8.37 0.71
N GLN A 352 -24.89 7.27 0.91
CA GLN A 352 -24.59 6.29 1.95
C GLN A 352 -23.25 5.59 1.73
N ASP A 353 -22.92 5.19 0.50
CA ASP A 353 -21.64 4.55 0.19
C ASP A 353 -20.46 5.52 0.42
N ARG A 354 -20.60 6.78 -0.04
CA ARG A 354 -19.57 7.81 0.16
C ARG A 354 -19.33 8.16 1.62
N ALA A 355 -20.30 7.88 2.49
CA ALA A 355 -20.17 8.08 3.92
C ALA A 355 -19.53 6.88 4.65
N ARG A 356 -19.28 5.75 3.97
CA ARG A 356 -18.64 4.58 4.58
C ARG A 356 -17.13 4.77 4.70
N PRO A 357 -16.49 4.23 5.74
CA PRO A 357 -15.03 4.33 5.92
C PRO A 357 -14.22 3.71 4.77
N ASP A 358 -14.64 2.55 4.26
CA ASP A 358 -14.01 1.78 3.17
C ASP A 358 -13.95 2.56 1.84
N TRP A 359 -14.90 3.47 1.62
CA TRP A 359 -14.93 4.36 0.45
C TRP A 359 -13.76 5.34 0.42
N THR A 360 -13.28 5.79 1.58
CA THR A 360 -12.22 6.81 1.67
C THR A 360 -10.93 6.33 1.00
N GLY A 361 -10.55 5.06 1.23
CA GLY A 361 -9.36 4.45 0.64
C GLY A 361 -9.50 4.17 -0.86
N PHE A 362 -10.71 3.90 -1.33
CA PHE A 362 -11.02 3.75 -2.76
C PHE A 362 -11.00 5.11 -3.49
N ALA A 363 -11.62 6.14 -2.92
CA ALA A 363 -11.63 7.49 -3.48
C ALA A 363 -10.23 8.10 -3.57
N ALA A 364 -9.37 7.84 -2.58
CA ALA A 364 -7.96 8.23 -2.64
C ALA A 364 -7.23 7.56 -3.83
N LEU A 365 -7.45 6.26 -4.06
CA LEU A 365 -6.88 5.56 -5.21
C LEU A 365 -7.33 6.17 -6.55
N VAL A 366 -8.63 6.43 -6.70
CA VAL A 366 -9.19 7.09 -7.90
C VAL A 366 -8.56 8.47 -8.12
N ALA A 367 -8.48 9.30 -7.07
CA ALA A 367 -7.85 10.61 -7.15
C ALA A 367 -6.35 10.55 -7.52
N THR A 368 -5.64 9.51 -7.09
CA THR A 368 -4.23 9.28 -7.43
C THR A 368 -4.07 8.93 -8.91
N LEU A 369 -4.99 8.14 -9.46
CA LEU A 369 -5.04 7.78 -10.89
C LEU A 369 -5.42 8.98 -11.78
N GLU A 370 -6.33 9.84 -11.33
CA GLU A 370 -6.80 11.01 -12.07
C GLU A 370 -5.82 12.19 -12.05
N SER A 371 -5.11 12.39 -10.94
CA SER A 371 -4.21 13.54 -10.76
C SER A 371 -2.95 13.47 -11.63
N GLY A 372 -2.56 12.30 -12.14
CA GLY A 372 -1.49 12.13 -13.12
C GLY A 372 -0.12 12.69 -12.71
N THR A 373 0.06 13.09 -11.44
CA THR A 373 1.29 13.70 -10.95
C THR A 373 2.23 12.65 -10.41
N ASP A 374 3.39 12.55 -11.07
CA ASP A 374 4.67 12.24 -10.45
C ASP A 374 4.71 12.88 -9.05
N THR A 375 4.96 12.06 -8.04
CA THR A 375 5.47 12.54 -6.76
C THR A 375 6.82 13.24 -7.04
N GLY A 376 6.79 14.57 -7.13
CA GLY A 376 8.00 15.40 -7.12
C GLY A 376 8.83 15.19 -5.84
N PRO A 377 10.11 15.57 -5.86
CA PRO A 377 11.21 14.83 -5.28
C PRO A 377 11.02 14.55 -3.80
N ALA A 378 11.09 13.27 -3.43
CA ALA A 378 11.33 12.87 -2.06
C ALA A 378 12.56 13.64 -1.53
N ALA A 379 12.40 14.29 -0.38
CA ALA A 379 13.51 14.87 0.35
C ALA A 379 14.59 13.79 0.57
N PRO A 380 15.88 14.11 0.38
CA PRO A 380 16.93 13.10 0.43
C PRO A 380 17.05 12.56 1.86
N GLY A 381 16.78 11.27 2.00
CA GLY A 381 17.05 10.50 3.22
C GLY A 381 15.79 9.94 3.91
N ALA A 382 15.17 8.93 3.32
CA ALA A 382 14.20 8.10 4.01
C ALA A 382 14.17 6.67 3.45
N VAL A 383 14.30 5.67 4.32
CA VAL A 383 14.10 4.24 4.02
C VAL A 383 12.59 3.92 3.92
N ALA A 384 11.85 4.81 3.26
CA ALA A 384 10.57 4.55 2.63
C ALA A 384 10.73 4.02 1.18
N ASP A 385 11.98 3.80 0.75
CA ASP A 385 12.35 3.40 -0.61
C ASP A 385 12.15 1.90 -0.91
N HIS A 386 11.35 1.16 -0.17
CA HIS A 386 11.11 -0.25 -0.53
C HIS A 386 10.05 -0.42 -1.62
N LEU A 387 8.94 0.32 -1.65
CA LEU A 387 7.89 0.04 -2.65
C LEU A 387 7.07 1.27 -3.09
N ASP A 388 7.54 2.51 -2.88
CA ASP A 388 6.92 3.69 -3.52
C ASP A 388 6.97 3.56 -5.06
N THR A 389 7.93 2.78 -5.57
CA THR A 389 8.12 2.43 -6.99
C THR A 389 7.15 1.36 -7.52
N VAL A 390 6.58 0.49 -6.69
CA VAL A 390 5.62 -0.54 -7.19
C VAL A 390 4.19 -0.05 -7.12
N GLY A 391 3.86 0.77 -6.12
CA GLY A 391 2.63 1.57 -6.15
C GLY A 391 2.57 2.45 -7.39
N THR A 392 3.63 3.22 -7.67
CA THR A 392 3.67 4.13 -8.84
C THR A 392 3.84 3.42 -10.20
N LEU A 393 4.56 2.29 -10.29
CA LEU A 393 4.67 1.55 -11.56
C LEU A 393 3.45 0.68 -11.87
N LEU A 394 2.72 0.18 -10.86
CA LEU A 394 1.40 -0.45 -11.07
C LEU A 394 0.36 0.59 -11.48
N LEU A 395 0.43 1.82 -10.94
CA LEU A 395 -0.34 2.97 -11.42
C LEU A 395 0.05 3.35 -12.88
N GLY A 396 1.32 3.19 -13.25
CA GLY A 396 1.81 3.34 -14.63
C GLY A 396 1.33 2.26 -15.60
N ALA A 397 1.21 1.00 -15.15
CA ALA A 397 0.62 -0.09 -15.94
C ALA A 397 -0.92 0.03 -16.05
N LEU A 398 -1.58 0.54 -15.00
CA LEU A 398 -2.99 0.94 -14.99
C LEU A 398 -3.29 2.03 -16.02
N LYS A 399 -2.35 2.96 -16.23
CA LYS A 399 -2.45 4.03 -17.23
C LYS A 399 -2.49 3.51 -18.68
N VAL A 400 -1.72 2.47 -18.99
CA VAL A 400 -1.68 1.86 -20.34
C VAL A 400 -2.95 1.06 -20.64
N ALA A 401 -3.65 0.55 -19.63
CA ALA A 401 -4.95 -0.11 -19.79
C ALA A 401 -6.13 0.87 -19.87
N THR A 402 -6.07 2.02 -19.19
CA THR A 402 -7.11 3.06 -19.28
C THR A 402 -6.98 3.94 -20.53
N GLU A 403 -5.79 4.05 -21.13
CA GLU A 403 -5.57 4.73 -22.41
C GLU A 403 -6.19 4.00 -23.62
N ALA A 404 -6.65 2.74 -23.45
CA ALA A 404 -7.48 2.05 -24.45
C ALA A 404 -9.00 2.29 -24.29
N GLY A 405 -9.44 3.02 -23.25
CA GLY A 405 -10.85 3.27 -22.95
C GLY A 405 -11.25 4.74 -22.75
N ALA A 406 -10.30 5.67 -22.74
CA ALA A 406 -10.58 7.08 -22.43
C ALA A 406 -10.60 7.95 -23.70
N GLN A 407 -11.67 7.86 -24.49
CA GLN A 407 -12.15 9.04 -25.21
C GLN A 407 -13.34 9.63 -24.47
N THR A 408 -13.17 10.91 -24.11
CA THR A 408 -14.17 11.96 -23.93
C THR A 408 -14.35 12.52 -22.50
N ALA A 409 -13.28 13.06 -21.94
CA ALA A 409 -13.39 14.18 -20.99
C ALA A 409 -13.63 15.49 -21.78
N ALA A 410 -14.84 15.69 -22.30
CA ALA A 410 -15.29 16.99 -22.79
C ALA A 410 -16.82 17.03 -22.92
N LYS A 411 -17.51 17.34 -21.81
CA LYS A 411 -18.63 18.30 -21.82
C LYS A 411 -19.00 18.74 -20.41
N LYS A 412 -18.17 19.65 -19.89
CA LYS A 412 -18.61 20.79 -19.08
C LYS A 412 -19.66 21.57 -19.88
N ALA A 413 -20.91 21.11 -19.88
CA ALA A 413 -22.07 21.81 -20.43
C ALA A 413 -23.42 21.19 -19.96
N ALA A 414 -23.49 20.61 -18.75
CA ALA A 414 -24.75 20.12 -18.17
C ALA A 414 -25.14 20.88 -16.89
N ALA A 415 -24.43 21.94 -16.55
CA ALA A 415 -24.96 22.99 -15.71
C ALA A 415 -25.68 23.97 -16.63
N THR A 416 -26.97 24.22 -16.36
CA THR A 416 -27.87 25.14 -17.08
C THR A 416 -28.71 24.53 -18.21
N TRP A 417 -29.49 23.48 -17.93
CA TRP A 417 -30.84 23.28 -18.48
C TRP A 417 -31.51 22.08 -17.81
N GLY A 418 -32.77 22.24 -17.41
CA GLY A 418 -33.53 21.21 -16.68
C GLY A 418 -34.30 21.71 -15.46
N ARG A 419 -34.59 23.02 -15.37
CA ARG A 419 -35.71 23.49 -14.54
C ARG A 419 -36.91 23.74 -15.44
N HIS A 420 -37.99 23.02 -15.16
CA HIS A 420 -39.35 23.26 -15.63
C HIS A 420 -39.53 23.32 -17.15
N LEU A 421 -39.70 22.15 -17.79
CA LEU A 421 -40.53 22.07 -18.98
C LEU A 421 -41.56 20.96 -18.74
N GLY A 422 -42.81 21.41 -18.69
CA GLY A 422 -43.95 20.61 -18.28
C GLY A 422 -44.24 19.48 -19.26
N THR A 423 -44.86 18.45 -18.72
CA THR A 423 -45.57 17.33 -19.36
C THR A 423 -46.26 17.67 -20.70
N ALA A 424 -46.65 18.92 -20.94
CA ALA A 424 -47.28 19.36 -22.19
C ALA A 424 -46.35 19.39 -23.43
N GLU A 425 -45.04 19.61 -23.31
CA GLU A 425 -44.15 19.76 -24.48
C GLU A 425 -43.73 18.43 -25.12
N ALA A 426 -43.57 17.36 -24.34
CA ALA A 426 -43.19 16.04 -24.85
C ALA A 426 -44.30 15.40 -25.69
N PHE A 427 -45.57 15.70 -25.38
CA PHE A 427 -46.75 15.19 -26.10
C PHE A 427 -47.27 16.13 -27.18
N LEU A 428 -46.80 17.38 -27.23
CA LEU A 428 -47.22 18.38 -28.22
C LEU A 428 -47.14 17.87 -29.67
N PRO A 429 -46.09 17.14 -30.08
CA PRO A 429 -46.00 16.60 -31.43
C PRO A 429 -46.93 15.40 -31.69
N VAL A 430 -47.33 14.65 -30.64
CA VAL A 430 -48.33 13.57 -30.70
C VAL A 430 -49.74 14.16 -30.80
N ALA A 431 -50.06 15.15 -29.97
CA ALA A 431 -51.34 15.87 -29.97
C ALA A 431 -51.57 16.65 -31.28
N VAL A 432 -50.52 17.26 -31.84
CA VAL A 432 -50.57 17.95 -33.15
C VAL A 432 -50.77 16.97 -34.31
N HIS A 433 -50.22 15.76 -34.24
CA HIS A 433 -50.49 14.73 -35.25
C HIS A 433 -51.90 14.15 -35.15
N LEU A 434 -52.36 13.87 -33.92
CA LEU A 434 -53.74 13.47 -33.65
C LEU A 434 -54.74 14.52 -34.15
N ALA A 435 -54.46 15.82 -33.92
CA ALA A 435 -55.27 16.91 -34.43
C ALA A 435 -55.31 16.95 -35.98
N ARG A 436 -54.17 16.78 -36.67
CA ARG A 436 -54.11 16.73 -38.15
C ARG A 436 -54.84 15.52 -38.75
N LEU A 437 -54.77 14.36 -38.10
CA LEU A 437 -55.40 13.13 -38.58
C LEU A 437 -56.91 13.12 -38.31
N VAL A 438 -57.37 13.70 -37.20
CA VAL A 438 -58.80 13.91 -36.91
C VAL A 438 -59.42 14.94 -37.88
N ASP A 439 -58.66 15.95 -38.31
CA ASP A 439 -59.13 16.95 -39.28
C ASP A 439 -59.27 16.36 -40.71
N GLN A 440 -58.40 15.42 -41.09
CA GLN A 440 -58.58 14.59 -42.30
C GLN A 440 -59.81 13.68 -42.20
N HIS A 441 -60.20 13.26 -41.00
CA HIS A 441 -61.38 12.42 -40.77
C HIS A 441 -62.70 13.18 -40.99
N ARG A 442 -62.71 14.50 -40.81
CA ARG A 442 -63.88 15.38 -41.04
C ARG A 442 -64.22 15.58 -42.51
N THR A 443 -63.27 15.38 -43.43
CA THR A 443 -63.43 15.73 -44.85
C THR A 443 -63.99 14.59 -45.71
N ASP A 444 -63.95 13.33 -45.26
CA ASP A 444 -64.27 12.15 -46.09
C ASP A 444 -65.44 11.27 -45.58
N SER A 445 -66.51 11.89 -45.07
CA SER A 445 -67.69 11.16 -44.60
C SER A 445 -68.73 10.93 -45.70
N ALA A 446 -68.53 9.94 -46.58
CA ALA A 446 -69.59 9.37 -47.41
C ALA A 446 -69.36 7.87 -47.78
N HIS A 447 -70.25 7.02 -47.26
CA HIS A 447 -70.68 5.69 -47.76
C HIS A 447 -69.94 4.40 -47.32
N ARG A 448 -70.71 3.30 -47.30
CA ARG A 448 -70.63 2.10 -46.43
C ARG A 448 -69.52 1.08 -46.72
N ASP A 449 -68.59 1.35 -47.64
CA ASP A 449 -67.32 0.59 -47.75
C ASP A 449 -66.29 1.00 -46.67
N HIS A 450 -66.67 1.98 -45.84
CA HIS A 450 -65.85 2.68 -44.84
C HIS A 450 -65.45 1.86 -43.61
N ASP A 451 -66.17 0.81 -43.20
CA ASP A 451 -65.90 0.19 -41.89
C ASP A 451 -64.53 -0.50 -41.83
N ARG A 452 -64.08 -1.13 -42.93
CA ARG A 452 -62.73 -1.72 -43.03
C ARG A 452 -61.64 -0.66 -43.25
N ALA A 453 -61.89 0.34 -44.10
CA ALA A 453 -60.94 1.41 -44.38
C ALA A 453 -60.71 2.32 -43.16
N ALA A 454 -61.78 2.70 -42.45
CA ALA A 454 -61.72 3.45 -41.21
C ALA A 454 -61.12 2.62 -40.05
N ALA A 455 -61.31 1.30 -40.02
CA ALA A 455 -60.61 0.45 -39.05
C ALA A 455 -59.10 0.38 -39.31
N GLU A 456 -58.67 0.28 -40.57
CA GLU A 456 -57.26 0.25 -40.94
C GLU A 456 -56.58 1.62 -40.74
N GLN A 457 -57.28 2.71 -41.05
CA GLN A 457 -56.80 4.07 -40.81
C GLN A 457 -56.70 4.39 -39.30
N ARG A 458 -57.65 3.91 -38.48
CA ARG A 458 -57.54 3.98 -37.01
C ARG A 458 -56.33 3.21 -36.49
N ARG A 459 -56.05 2.01 -37.01
CA ARG A 459 -54.84 1.23 -36.69
C ARG A 459 -53.55 1.98 -37.00
N GLN A 460 -53.48 2.67 -38.14
CA GLN A 460 -52.32 3.48 -38.50
C GLN A 460 -52.11 4.67 -37.55
N VAL A 461 -53.19 5.39 -37.19
CA VAL A 461 -53.12 6.53 -36.26
C VAL A 461 -52.60 6.09 -34.90
N VAL A 462 -53.12 4.97 -34.39
CA VAL A 462 -52.71 4.47 -33.08
C VAL A 462 -51.30 3.91 -33.12
N ALA A 463 -50.90 3.16 -34.16
CA ALA A 463 -49.52 2.70 -34.32
C ALA A 463 -48.52 3.88 -34.39
N ALA A 464 -48.88 4.97 -35.07
CA ALA A 464 -48.08 6.19 -35.10
C ALA A 464 -47.99 6.88 -33.73
N CYS A 465 -49.09 6.90 -32.96
CA CYS A 465 -49.10 7.44 -31.60
C CYS A 465 -48.28 6.59 -30.63
N THR A 466 -48.38 5.26 -30.73
CA THR A 466 -47.56 4.31 -29.95
C THR A 466 -46.08 4.49 -30.25
N SER A 467 -45.70 4.55 -31.52
CA SER A 467 -44.30 4.79 -31.93
C SER A 467 -43.78 6.09 -31.33
N ARG A 468 -44.55 7.16 -31.46
CA ARG A 468 -44.14 8.49 -31.01
C ARG A 468 -44.13 8.63 -29.49
N ALA A 469 -45.02 7.94 -28.77
CA ALA A 469 -45.00 7.88 -27.31
C ALA A 469 -43.78 7.10 -26.80
N ARG A 470 -43.37 6.01 -27.49
CA ARG A 470 -42.12 5.29 -27.19
C ARG A 470 -40.89 6.18 -27.45
N GLU A 471 -40.86 6.88 -28.58
CA GLU A 471 -39.80 7.85 -28.91
C GLU A 471 -39.70 8.97 -27.87
N ALA A 472 -40.83 9.47 -27.36
CA ALA A 472 -40.86 10.50 -26.32
C ALA A 472 -40.47 9.97 -24.92
N TRP A 473 -40.64 8.67 -24.68
CA TRP A 473 -40.28 8.00 -23.43
C TRP A 473 -38.77 7.70 -23.32
N GLN A 474 -38.14 7.32 -24.45
CA GLN A 474 -36.74 6.89 -24.50
C GLN A 474 -35.75 7.88 -23.82
N PRO A 475 -35.84 9.21 -24.01
CA PRO A 475 -34.94 10.15 -23.35
C PRO A 475 -34.96 10.09 -21.82
N PHE A 476 -36.10 9.73 -21.21
CA PHE A 476 -36.21 9.60 -19.75
C PHE A 476 -35.49 8.35 -19.24
N VAL A 477 -35.55 7.26 -19.99
CA VAL A 477 -34.80 6.03 -19.71
C VAL A 477 -33.30 6.29 -19.88
N ASP A 478 -32.93 6.99 -20.95
CA ASP A 478 -31.53 7.33 -21.24
C ASP A 478 -30.92 8.26 -20.18
N ASP A 479 -31.67 9.23 -19.64
CA ASP A 479 -31.23 10.09 -18.53
C ASP A 479 -30.91 9.28 -17.26
N ILE A 480 -31.79 8.34 -16.88
CA ILE A 480 -31.54 7.47 -15.72
C ILE A 480 -30.37 6.52 -15.99
N ARG A 481 -30.23 6.00 -17.20
CA ARG A 481 -29.09 5.17 -17.58
C ARG A 481 -27.77 5.96 -17.50
N ALA A 482 -27.76 7.21 -17.97
CA ALA A 482 -26.60 8.10 -17.84
C ALA A 482 -26.27 8.38 -16.37
N ASP A 483 -27.27 8.61 -15.52
CA ASP A 483 -27.08 8.77 -14.08
C ASP A 483 -26.45 7.52 -13.45
N ILE A 484 -26.91 6.30 -13.79
CA ILE A 484 -26.35 5.02 -13.32
C ILE A 484 -24.86 4.91 -13.70
N LEU A 485 -24.54 5.15 -14.98
CA LEU A 485 -23.17 5.09 -15.49
C LEU A 485 -22.27 6.11 -14.79
N ALA A 486 -22.71 7.37 -14.68
CA ALA A 486 -21.89 8.46 -14.15
C ALA A 486 -21.43 8.26 -12.70
N GLY A 487 -22.23 7.60 -11.86
CA GLY A 487 -21.83 7.35 -10.47
C GLY A 487 -21.46 5.92 -10.15
N THR A 488 -21.26 5.07 -11.16
CA THR A 488 -20.61 3.74 -11.01
C THR A 488 -19.37 3.59 -11.89
N GLY A 489 -19.06 4.59 -12.73
CA GLY A 489 -17.97 4.57 -13.70
C GLY A 489 -16.62 4.19 -13.10
N ASP A 490 -16.23 4.83 -11.98
CA ASP A 490 -14.92 4.57 -11.35
C ASP A 490 -14.82 3.14 -10.79
N GLN A 491 -15.90 2.65 -10.17
CA GLN A 491 -15.95 1.29 -9.63
C GLN A 491 -15.92 0.24 -10.74
N ALA A 492 -16.73 0.42 -11.79
CA ALA A 492 -16.77 -0.50 -12.91
C ALA A 492 -15.49 -0.47 -13.76
N GLY A 493 -14.85 0.70 -13.90
CA GLY A 493 -13.59 0.85 -14.61
C GLY A 493 -12.40 0.21 -13.89
N LEU A 494 -12.45 0.10 -12.56
CA LEU A 494 -11.36 -0.46 -11.75
C LEU A 494 -11.57 -1.91 -11.32
N ASP A 495 -12.80 -2.43 -11.35
CA ASP A 495 -13.15 -3.77 -10.83
C ASP A 495 -12.25 -4.88 -11.40
N THR A 496 -12.21 -5.02 -12.72
CA THR A 496 -11.39 -6.06 -13.38
C THR A 496 -9.91 -5.91 -13.04
N THR A 497 -9.39 -4.69 -13.05
CA THR A 497 -7.96 -4.47 -12.79
C THR A 497 -7.57 -4.70 -11.33
N LEU A 498 -8.43 -4.30 -10.38
CA LEU A 498 -8.23 -4.58 -8.96
C LEU A 498 -8.32 -6.08 -8.67
N HIS A 499 -9.24 -6.79 -9.33
CA HIS A 499 -9.35 -8.24 -9.21
C HIS A 499 -8.10 -8.97 -9.74
N ASP A 500 -7.59 -8.55 -10.90
CA ASP A 500 -6.34 -9.07 -11.46
C ASP A 500 -5.15 -8.79 -10.55
N LEU A 501 -5.06 -7.58 -9.99
CA LEU A 501 -4.00 -7.19 -9.06
C LEU A 501 -4.03 -8.04 -7.77
N VAL A 502 -5.20 -8.19 -7.16
CA VAL A 502 -5.39 -9.04 -5.96
C VAL A 502 -4.98 -10.48 -6.26
N THR A 503 -5.32 -11.00 -7.44
CA THR A 503 -4.95 -12.36 -7.86
C THR A 503 -3.43 -12.49 -7.98
N ARG A 504 -2.76 -11.53 -8.63
CA ARG A 504 -1.29 -11.52 -8.76
C ARG A 504 -0.58 -11.37 -7.42
N LEU A 505 -1.05 -10.48 -6.54
CA LEU A 505 -0.49 -10.29 -5.20
C LEU A 505 -0.65 -11.56 -4.36
N ARG A 506 -1.82 -12.21 -4.41
CA ARG A 506 -2.05 -13.48 -3.72
C ARG A 506 -1.09 -14.56 -4.21
N GLN A 507 -0.92 -14.70 -5.52
CA GLN A 507 0.04 -15.64 -6.09
C GLN A 507 1.48 -15.34 -5.61
N ALA A 508 1.90 -14.07 -5.67
CA ALA A 508 3.23 -13.66 -5.22
C ALA A 508 3.48 -13.97 -3.73
N VAL A 509 2.50 -13.71 -2.87
CA VAL A 509 2.55 -14.05 -1.44
C VAL A 509 2.68 -15.56 -1.24
N THR A 510 1.85 -16.37 -1.90
CA THR A 510 1.90 -17.83 -1.78
C THR A 510 3.22 -18.41 -2.26
N GLU A 511 3.77 -17.89 -3.36
CA GLU A 511 5.09 -18.29 -3.86
C GLU A 511 6.20 -17.96 -2.84
N GLY A 512 6.20 -16.73 -2.28
CA GLY A 512 7.17 -16.32 -1.27
C GLY A 512 7.07 -17.10 0.04
N GLU A 513 5.84 -17.41 0.49
CA GLU A 513 5.59 -18.26 1.66
C GLU A 513 6.13 -19.68 1.47
N THR A 514 6.03 -20.22 0.25
CA THR A 514 6.59 -21.54 -0.09
C THR A 514 8.12 -21.54 0.03
N LEU A 515 8.78 -20.43 -0.30
CA LEU A 515 10.22 -20.27 -0.15
C LEU A 515 10.66 -20.10 1.32
N LEU A 516 9.78 -19.63 2.21
CA LEU A 516 10.02 -19.54 3.66
C LEU A 516 9.81 -20.88 4.38
N GLY A 517 9.00 -21.77 3.81
CA GLY A 517 8.68 -23.08 4.39
C GLY A 517 9.90 -23.99 4.54
N PRO A 518 9.85 -25.00 5.42
CA PRO A 518 10.86 -26.04 5.45
C PRO A 518 10.90 -26.71 4.08
N GLN A 519 12.07 -26.69 3.44
CA GLN A 519 12.31 -27.54 2.28
C GLN A 519 12.47 -28.96 2.80
N ASP A 520 11.50 -29.82 2.49
CA ASP A 520 11.49 -31.25 2.83
C ASP A 520 12.71 -32.00 2.26
#